data_AF-A0A8C0XGH2-F1
#
_entry.id   AF-A0A8C0XGH2-F1
#
_cell.length_a   1.000
_cell.length_b   1.000
_cell.length_c   1.000
_cell.angle_alpha   90.00
_cell.angle_beta   90.00
_cell.angle_gamma   90.00
#
_symmetry.space_group_name_H-M   'P 1'
#
loop_
_entity.id
_entity.type
_entity.pdbx_description
1 polymer ?
#
loop_
_entity_poly.entity_id
_entity_poly.type
_entity_poly.pdbx_seq_one_letter_code
_entity_poly.pdbx_strand_id
1 'polypeptide(L)'
;MTSLFVQEIRLSKRHEEIVSQRLTLLQQMKNKFGEQNTAKASQRQAANTAFKRNLSLLKDIEAAEKSLQTRIHPHPLPEVLSLETRYWASVEEYIPKWEQFLLGRAPYPIGVENQNEATIQNKAKQ
;
A
#
# COMPACT_ATOMS: atom_id res chain seq x y z
N MET A 1 40.62 -58.35 51.81
CA MET A 1 40.15 -58.49 50.41
C MET A 1 38.63 -58.45 50.40
N THR A 2 38.02 -57.52 49.68
CA THR A 2 36.56 -57.50 49.53
C THR A 2 36.13 -58.71 48.71
N SER A 3 35.13 -59.45 49.20
CA SER A 3 34.57 -60.62 48.50
C SER A 3 34.09 -60.22 47.10
N LEU A 4 34.35 -61.05 46.10
CA LEU A 4 33.88 -60.88 44.71
C LEU A 4 32.36 -60.60 44.65
N PHE A 5 31.60 -61.22 45.55
CA PHE A 5 30.15 -61.02 45.67
C PHE A 5 29.78 -59.57 46.01
N VAL A 6 30.53 -58.92 46.91
CA VAL A 6 30.29 -57.52 47.30
C VAL A 6 30.59 -56.58 46.13
N GLN A 7 31.58 -56.92 45.31
CA GLN A 7 31.94 -56.15 44.13
C GLN A 7 30.86 -56.27 43.04
N GLU A 8 30.32 -57.47 42.81
CA GLU A 8 29.24 -57.71 41.85
C GLU A 8 27.99 -56.90 42.22
N ILE A 9 27.54 -56.97 43.48
CA ILE A 9 26.38 -56.20 43.96
C ILE A 9 26.57 -54.69 43.71
N ARG A 10 27.77 -54.17 43.98
CA ARG A 10 28.08 -52.76 43.75
C ARG A 10 28.05 -52.41 42.26
N LEU A 11 28.52 -53.31 41.40
CA LEU A 11 28.51 -53.13 39.96
C LEU A 11 27.07 -53.15 39.41
N SER A 12 26.25 -54.12 39.83
CA SER A 12 24.83 -54.19 39.45
C SER A 12 24.08 -52.94 39.89
N LYS A 13 24.31 -52.43 41.11
CA LYS A 13 23.68 -51.19 41.56
C LYS A 13 24.05 -49.99 40.69
N ARG A 14 25.33 -49.86 40.30
CA ARG A 14 25.75 -48.82 39.35
C ARG A 14 25.14 -49.01 37.98
N HIS A 15 25.00 -50.25 37.52
CA HIS A 15 24.38 -50.54 36.24
C HIS A 15 22.92 -50.08 36.22
N GLU A 16 22.14 -50.43 37.25
CA GLU A 16 20.75 -49.98 37.40
C GLU A 16 20.62 -48.45 37.44
N GLU A 17 21.53 -47.77 38.14
CA GLU A 17 21.58 -46.30 38.14
C GLU A 17 21.84 -45.73 36.73
N ILE A 18 22.80 -46.30 35.99
CA ILE A 18 23.12 -45.89 34.62
C ILE A 18 21.93 -46.12 33.69
N VAL A 19 21.27 -47.28 33.78
CA VAL A 19 20.10 -47.62 32.96
C VAL A 19 18.94 -46.67 33.27
N SER A 20 18.69 -46.37 34.55
CA SER A 20 17.64 -45.44 34.99
C SER A 20 17.88 -44.01 34.49
N GLN A 21 19.13 -43.53 34.55
CA GLN A 21 19.49 -42.21 34.03
C GLN A 21 19.31 -42.15 32.50
N ARG A 22 19.77 -43.18 31.78
CA ARG A 22 19.62 -43.26 30.32
C ARG A 22 18.15 -43.26 29.91
N LEU A 23 17.30 -44.01 30.61
CA LEU A 23 15.87 -44.04 30.35
C LEU A 23 15.24 -42.65 30.50
N THR A 24 15.60 -41.95 31.57
CA THR A 24 15.09 -40.60 31.84
C THR A 24 15.54 -39.60 30.76
N LEU A 25 16.81 -39.65 30.37
CA LEU A 25 17.36 -38.79 29.31
C LEU A 25 16.65 -39.02 27.98
N LEU A 26 16.45 -40.29 27.60
CA LEU A 26 15.75 -40.66 26.36
C LEU A 26 14.31 -40.15 26.35
N GLN A 27 13.60 -40.27 27.48
CA GLN A 27 12.24 -39.74 27.59
C GLN A 27 12.22 -38.20 27.46
N GLN A 28 13.16 -37.50 28.10
CA GLN A 28 13.27 -36.05 27.97
C GLN A 28 13.58 -35.61 26.53
N MET A 29 14.48 -36.31 25.83
CA MET A 29 14.79 -36.04 24.43
C MET A 29 13.57 -36.24 23.53
N LYS A 30 12.81 -37.32 23.76
CA LYS A 30 11.57 -37.61 23.01
C LYS A 30 10.53 -36.51 23.22
N ASN A 31 10.30 -36.10 24.47
CA ASN A 31 9.33 -35.05 24.80
C ASN A 31 9.72 -33.70 24.18
N LYS A 32 10.98 -33.27 24.33
CA LYS A 32 11.48 -32.03 23.73
C LYS A 32 11.35 -32.00 22.21
N PHE A 33 11.63 -33.12 21.56
CA PHE A 33 11.47 -33.23 20.11
C PHE A 33 10.00 -33.12 19.69
N GLY A 34 9.10 -33.76 20.43
CA GLY A 34 7.65 -33.65 20.22
C GLY A 34 7.15 -32.20 20.35
N GLU A 35 7.50 -31.53 21.44
CA GLU A 35 7.14 -30.12 21.70
C GLU A 35 7.70 -29.17 20.63
N GLN A 36 8.95 -29.36 20.21
CA GLN A 36 9.54 -28.53 19.18
C GLN A 36 8.82 -28.71 17.83
N ASN A 37 8.41 -29.93 17.50
CA ASN A 37 7.69 -30.21 16.26
C ASN A 37 6.29 -29.60 16.25
N THR A 38 5.55 -29.70 17.36
CA THR A 38 4.21 -29.09 17.46
C THR A 38 4.31 -27.57 17.40
N ALA A 39 5.26 -26.96 18.13
CA ALA A 39 5.49 -25.51 18.07
C ALA A 39 5.85 -25.03 16.67
N LYS A 40 6.76 -25.73 15.97
CA LYS A 40 7.12 -25.43 14.57
C LYS A 40 5.93 -25.58 13.62
N ALA A 41 5.08 -26.58 13.83
CA ALA A 41 3.87 -26.78 13.02
C ALA A 41 2.88 -25.63 13.21
N SER A 42 2.61 -25.24 14.47
CA SER A 42 1.75 -24.10 14.79
C SER A 42 2.30 -22.79 14.22
N GLN A 43 3.61 -22.56 14.32
CA GLN A 43 4.25 -21.38 13.74
C GLN A 43 4.10 -21.33 12.21
N ARG A 44 4.32 -22.46 11.51
CA ARG A 44 4.12 -22.56 10.05
C ARG A 44 2.68 -22.29 9.66
N GLN A 45 1.73 -22.81 10.42
CA GLN A 45 0.31 -22.58 10.19
C GLN A 45 -0.04 -21.10 10.37
N ALA A 46 0.42 -20.47 11.45
CA ALA A 46 0.20 -19.05 11.69
C ALA A 46 0.81 -18.18 10.58
N ALA A 47 2.04 -18.50 10.13
CA ALA A 47 2.71 -17.80 9.04
C ALA A 47 1.94 -17.95 7.71
N ASN A 48 1.42 -19.14 7.39
CA ASN A 48 0.63 -19.36 6.18
C ASN A 48 -0.70 -18.61 6.23
N THR A 49 -1.39 -18.62 7.37
CA THR A 49 -2.63 -17.84 7.55
C THR A 49 -2.37 -16.34 7.40
N ALA A 50 -1.30 -15.81 8.02
CA ALA A 50 -0.90 -14.41 7.87
C ALA A 50 -0.55 -14.08 6.42
N PHE A 51 0.17 -14.96 5.73
CA PHE A 51 0.50 -14.80 4.30
C PHE A 51 -0.75 -14.70 3.43
N LYS A 52 -1.72 -15.61 3.61
CA LYS A 52 -2.99 -15.59 2.86
C LYS A 52 -3.78 -14.30 3.12
N ARG A 53 -3.87 -13.87 4.38
CA ARG A 53 -4.51 -12.60 4.74
C ARG A 53 -3.81 -11.41 4.07
N ASN A 54 -2.48 -11.34 4.16
CA ASN A 54 -1.71 -10.25 3.57
C ASN A 54 -1.87 -10.20 2.05
N LEU A 55 -1.89 -11.36 1.39
CA LEU A 55 -2.13 -11.45 -0.05
C LEU A 55 -3.52 -10.91 -0.43
N SER A 56 -4.56 -11.22 0.35
CA SER A 56 -5.90 -10.65 0.13
C SER A 56 -5.90 -9.14 0.29
N LEU A 57 -5.31 -8.63 1.38
CA LEU A 57 -5.25 -7.20 1.65
C LEU A 57 -4.51 -6.43 0.56
N LEU A 58 -3.42 -6.99 0.03
CA LEU A 58 -2.69 -6.37 -1.08
C LEU A 58 -3.55 -6.26 -2.35
N LYS A 59 -4.34 -7.29 -2.66
CA LYS A 59 -5.27 -7.25 -3.80
C LYS A 59 -6.38 -6.22 -3.59
N ASP A 60 -6.90 -6.12 -2.38
CA ASP A 60 -7.94 -5.14 -2.04
C ASP A 60 -7.40 -3.70 -2.16
N ILE A 61 -6.17 -3.47 -1.72
CA ILE A 61 -5.48 -2.18 -1.86
C ILE A 61 -5.27 -1.84 -3.34
N GLU A 62 -4.78 -2.79 -4.14
CA GLU A 62 -4.60 -2.59 -5.59
C GLU A 62 -5.92 -2.27 -6.30
N ALA A 63 -7.01 -2.96 -5.93
CA ALA A 63 -8.34 -2.69 -6.46
C ALA A 63 -8.84 -1.29 -6.06
N ALA A 64 -8.64 -0.90 -4.80
CA ALA A 64 -8.99 0.43 -4.31
C ALA A 64 -8.17 1.52 -5.03
N GLU A 65 -6.88 1.30 -5.25
CA GLU A 65 -6.02 2.22 -5.99
C GLU A 65 -6.52 2.42 -7.43
N LYS A 66 -6.83 1.35 -8.17
CA LYS A 66 -7.38 1.44 -9.53
C LYS A 66 -8.72 2.18 -9.54
N SER A 67 -9.58 1.92 -8.55
CA SER A 67 -10.85 2.65 -8.40
C SER A 67 -10.64 4.13 -8.08
N LEU A 68 -9.56 4.50 -7.40
CA LEU A 68 -9.23 5.90 -7.12
C LEU A 68 -8.61 6.57 -8.34
N GLN A 69 -7.68 5.92 -9.04
CA GLN A 69 -7.07 6.47 -10.27
C GLN A 69 -8.13 6.81 -11.31
N THR A 70 -9.12 5.93 -11.51
CA THR A 70 -10.26 6.21 -12.41
C THR A 70 -11.12 7.39 -11.96
N ARG A 71 -11.19 7.70 -10.66
CA ARG A 71 -11.90 8.88 -10.12
C ARG A 71 -11.06 10.16 -10.12
N ILE A 72 -9.75 10.04 -9.90
CA ILE A 72 -8.77 11.15 -9.76
C ILE A 72 -8.24 11.61 -11.12
N HIS A 73 -8.42 10.83 -12.18
CA HIS A 73 -8.32 11.31 -13.56
C HIS A 73 -9.70 11.62 -14.12
N PRO A 74 -10.47 12.58 -13.55
CA PRO A 74 -11.63 13.07 -14.28
C PRO A 74 -11.07 13.70 -15.55
N HIS A 75 -11.47 13.15 -16.69
CA HIS A 75 -11.41 13.90 -17.93
C HIS A 75 -12.02 15.27 -17.61
N PRO A 76 -11.32 16.39 -17.88
CA PRO A 76 -11.88 17.71 -17.60
C PRO A 76 -13.27 17.79 -18.21
N LEU A 77 -14.22 18.33 -17.45
CA LEU A 77 -15.63 18.38 -17.85
C LEU A 77 -15.70 18.94 -19.28
N PRO A 78 -16.52 18.39 -20.19
CA PRO A 78 -16.55 18.84 -21.58
C PRO A 78 -16.75 20.36 -21.74
N GLU A 79 -17.45 20.99 -20.80
CA GLU A 79 -17.60 22.45 -20.71
C GLU A 79 -16.28 23.19 -20.42
N VAL A 80 -15.45 22.66 -19.50
CA VAL A 80 -14.12 23.21 -19.19
C VAL A 80 -13.19 23.07 -20.39
N LEU A 81 -13.21 21.92 -21.07
CA LEU A 81 -12.46 21.72 -22.31
C LEU A 81 -12.89 22.68 -23.42
N SER A 82 -14.20 22.88 -23.58
CA SER A 82 -14.75 23.82 -24.56
C SER A 82 -14.35 25.26 -24.24
N LEU A 83 -14.37 25.64 -22.96
CA LEU A 83 -13.90 26.95 -22.50
C LEU A 83 -12.40 27.14 -22.75
N GLU A 84 -11.57 26.16 -22.41
CA GLU A 84 -10.12 26.21 -22.63
C GLU A 84 -9.80 26.34 -24.11
N THR A 85 -10.44 25.54 -24.97
CA THR A 85 -10.26 25.61 -26.42
C THR A 85 -10.61 27.00 -26.96
N ARG A 86 -11.75 27.55 -26.52
CA ARG A 86 -12.21 28.87 -26.94
C ARG A 86 -11.35 30.00 -26.39
N TYR A 87 -10.84 29.86 -25.17
CA TYR A 87 -9.90 30.81 -24.57
C TYR A 87 -8.61 30.86 -25.38
N TRP A 88 -7.98 29.72 -25.68
CA TRP A 88 -6.75 29.69 -26.47
C TRP A 88 -6.97 30.20 -27.90
N ALA A 89 -8.08 29.84 -28.54
CA ALA A 89 -8.44 30.40 -29.85
C ALA A 89 -8.59 31.94 -29.80
N SER A 90 -9.19 32.46 -28.74
CA SER A 90 -9.28 33.91 -28.53
C SER A 90 -7.91 34.54 -28.32
N VAL A 91 -7.06 33.93 -27.48
CA VAL A 91 -5.68 34.40 -27.26
C VAL A 91 -4.92 34.49 -28.59
N GLU A 92 -4.98 33.44 -29.42
CA GLU A 92 -4.36 33.43 -30.75
C GLU A 92 -4.90 34.53 -31.67
N GLU A 93 -6.20 34.82 -31.60
CA GLU A 93 -6.83 35.89 -32.38
C GLU A 93 -6.40 37.29 -31.92
N TYR A 94 -6.22 37.49 -30.62
CA TYR A 94 -5.91 38.80 -30.05
C TYR A 94 -4.41 39.10 -29.96
N ILE A 95 -3.53 38.10 -29.90
CA ILE A 95 -2.06 38.29 -29.86
C ILE A 95 -1.57 39.24 -30.97
N PRO A 96 -1.94 39.08 -32.25
CA PRO A 96 -1.48 39.97 -33.31
C PRO A 96 -1.99 41.41 -33.14
N LYS A 97 -3.22 41.58 -32.63
CA LYS A 97 -3.81 42.91 -32.37
C LYS A 97 -3.05 43.63 -31.27
N TRP A 98 -2.69 42.91 -30.21
CA TRP A 98 -1.85 43.43 -29.12
C TRP A 98 -0.43 43.74 -29.60
N GLU A 99 0.18 42.89 -30.43
CA GLU A 99 1.51 43.11 -30.99
C GLU A 99 1.56 44.43 -31.79
N GLN A 100 0.60 44.67 -32.68
CA GLN A 100 0.56 45.92 -33.46
C GLN A 100 0.39 47.17 -32.59
N PHE A 101 -0.42 47.07 -31.52
CA PHE A 101 -0.57 48.17 -30.57
C PHE A 101 0.71 48.45 -29.77
N LEU A 102 1.34 47.40 -29.22
CA LEU A 102 2.58 47.53 -28.44
C LEU A 102 3.74 48.09 -29.27
N LEU A 103 3.74 47.84 -30.59
CA LEU A 103 4.69 48.40 -31.54
C LEU A 103 4.34 49.84 -32.00
N GLY A 104 3.26 50.43 -31.47
CA GLY A 104 2.80 51.78 -31.83
C GLY A 104 2.22 51.90 -33.24
N ARG A 105 1.88 50.77 -33.88
CA ARG A 105 1.39 50.70 -35.27
C ARG A 105 -0.14 50.69 -35.35
N ALA A 106 -0.82 50.44 -34.24
CA ALA A 106 -2.27 50.40 -34.15
C ALA A 106 -2.76 51.11 -32.87
N PRO A 107 -4.02 51.59 -32.84
CA PRO A 107 -4.66 52.06 -31.61
C PRO A 107 -4.93 50.90 -30.64
N TYR A 108 -5.30 51.23 -29.39
CA TYR A 108 -5.58 50.25 -28.34
C TYR A 108 -6.62 49.21 -28.81
N PRO A 109 -6.34 47.90 -28.67
CA PRO A 109 -7.28 46.86 -29.08
C PRO A 109 -8.51 46.89 -28.17
N ILE A 110 -9.62 47.40 -28.68
CA ILE A 110 -10.91 47.46 -27.97
C ILE A 110 -11.44 46.04 -27.77
N GLY A 111 -11.56 45.64 -26.52
CA GLY A 111 -11.98 44.29 -26.11
C GLY A 111 -11.79 43.94 -24.63
N VAL A 112 -11.21 44.83 -23.81
CA VAL A 112 -10.99 44.60 -22.36
C VAL A 112 -12.03 45.31 -21.47
N GLU A 113 -12.85 46.22 -22.01
CA GLU A 113 -13.95 46.85 -21.25
C GLU A 113 -15.28 46.11 -21.48
N ASN A 114 -15.63 45.26 -20.51
CA ASN A 114 -16.96 44.86 -20.06
C ASN A 114 -18.16 45.17 -21.00
N GLN A 115 -18.29 44.46 -22.13
CA GLN A 115 -19.55 44.46 -22.89
C GLN A 115 -20.72 43.81 -22.13
N ASN A 116 -20.47 43.21 -20.96
CA ASN A 116 -21.49 42.61 -20.10
C ASN A 116 -22.26 43.64 -19.26
N GLU A 117 -21.75 44.85 -19.06
CA GLU A 117 -22.45 45.89 -18.28
C GLU A 117 -23.57 46.57 -19.09
N ALA A 118 -23.40 46.70 -20.41
CA ALA A 118 -24.36 47.37 -21.29
C ALA A 118 -25.68 46.59 -21.48
N THR A 119 -25.67 45.27 -21.28
CA THR A 119 -26.87 44.44 -21.47
C THR A 119 -27.75 44.39 -20.21
N ILE A 120 -27.20 44.62 -19.02
CA ILE A 120 -27.95 44.56 -17.76
C ILE A 120 -28.78 45.85 -17.56
N GLN A 121 -28.33 47.01 -18.02
CA GLN A 121 -29.09 48.26 -17.85
C GLN A 121 -30.34 48.36 -18.76
N ASN A 122 -30.36 47.68 -19.91
CA ASN A 122 -31.49 47.75 -20.84
C ASN A 122 -32.68 46.86 -20.46
N LYS A 123 -32.53 45.93 -19.49
CA LYS A 123 -33.63 45.12 -18.96
C LYS A 123 -34.30 45.71 -17.70
N ALA A 124 -33.70 46.72 -17.07
CA ALA A 124 -34.24 47.36 -15.87
C ALA A 124 -35.15 48.58 -16.17
N LYS A 125 -35.44 48.87 -17.44
CA LYS A 125 -36.25 50.01 -17.90
C LYS A 125 -37.40 49.64 -18.84
N GLN A 126 -37.84 48.38 -18.86
CA GLN A 126 -39.08 47.96 -19.51
C GLN A 126 -40.03 47.34 -18.51
#